data_AF-A0A0B1S6T4-F1
#
_entry.id   AF-A0A0B1S6T4-F1
#
_cell.length_a   1.000
_cell.length_b   1.000
_cell.length_c   1.000
_cell.angle_alpha   90.00
_cell.angle_beta   90.00
_cell.angle_gamma   90.00
#
_symmetry.space_group_name_H-M   'P 1'
#
loop_
_entity.id
_entity.type
_entity.pdbx_description
1 polymer ?
#
loop_
_entity_poly.entity_id
_entity_poly.type
_entity_poly.pdbx_seq_one_letter_code
_entity_poly.pdbx_strand_id
1 'polypeptide(L)' 'MDESGPAHKKMFTVQLLLTPDEIFEGSGASIKKAQQAAAAAALAGTSLAMPPEKKRKKGGFLKRIDCYA' A
#
# COMPACT_ATOMS: atom_id res chain seq x y z
N MET A 1 -8.68 27.54 -21.79
CA MET A 1 -9.25 26.96 -20.56
C MET A 1 -8.87 25.50 -20.57
N ASP A 2 -7.76 25.15 -19.91
CA ASP A 2 -7.24 23.77 -19.86
C ASP A 2 -8.08 22.93 -18.88
N GLU A 3 -9.02 22.18 -19.45
CA GLU A 3 -9.81 21.18 -18.73
C GLU A 3 -8.88 20.12 -18.14
N SER A 4 -8.78 20.14 -16.82
CA SER A 4 -7.80 19.39 -16.05
C SER A 4 -8.10 17.88 -16.03
N GLY A 5 -7.25 17.11 -16.70
CA GLY A 5 -6.88 15.74 -16.33
C GLY A 5 -7.84 14.61 -16.77
N PRO A 6 -7.32 13.47 -17.28
CA PRO A 6 -8.17 12.36 -17.71
C PRO A 6 -8.92 11.73 -16.53
N ALA A 7 -10.26 11.61 -16.63
CA ALA A 7 -11.19 11.08 -15.61
C ALA A 7 -10.86 9.67 -15.06
N HIS A 8 -9.93 8.98 -15.71
CA HIS A 8 -9.51 7.60 -15.46
C HIS A 8 -8.27 7.45 -14.55
N LYS A 9 -7.72 8.54 -13.97
CA LYS A 9 -6.64 8.47 -12.96
C LYS A 9 -7.18 8.75 -11.55
N LYS A 10 -7.99 7.83 -11.00
CA LYS A 10 -8.44 7.94 -9.60
C LYS A 10 -7.22 7.86 -8.67
N MET A 11 -7.02 8.91 -7.87
CA MET A 11 -6.01 8.98 -6.83
C MET A 11 -6.64 8.54 -5.51
N PHE A 12 -6.01 7.60 -4.83
CA PHE A 12 -6.38 7.14 -3.50
C PHE A 12 -5.29 7.57 -2.54
N THR A 13 -5.69 8.18 -1.43
CA THR A 13 -4.81 8.56 -0.32
C THR A 13 -5.19 7.72 0.89
N VAL A 14 -4.20 7.15 1.58
CA VAL A 14 -4.39 6.36 2.80
C VAL A 14 -3.39 6.82 3.86
N GLN A 15 -3.81 6.76 5.11
CA GLN A 15 -2.94 6.96 6.26
C GLN A 15 -2.71 5.63 6.97
N LEU A 16 -1.46 5.37 7.29
CA LEU A 16 -0.97 4.23 8.07
C LEU A 16 -0.48 4.77 9.41
N LEU A 17 -1.21 4.43 10.48
CA LEU A 17 -0.79 4.67 11.85
C LEU A 17 0.06 3.47 12.29
N LEU A 18 1.36 3.65 12.53
CA LEU A 18 2.22 2.56 12.99
C LEU A 18 2.32 2.54 14.52
N THR A 19 2.51 3.71 15.11
CA THR A 19 2.45 3.98 16.54
C THR A 19 1.54 5.21 16.76
N PRO A 20 1.10 5.51 17.98
CA PRO A 20 0.26 6.68 18.24
C PRO A 20 0.87 8.01 17.78
N ASP A 21 2.20 8.09 17.77
CA ASP A 21 2.97 9.28 17.39
C ASP A 21 3.51 9.23 15.95
N GLU A 22 3.45 8.07 15.26
CA GLU A 22 3.97 7.89 13.91
C GLU A 22 2.86 7.59 12.90
N ILE A 23 2.59 8.61 12.06
CA ILE A 23 1.57 8.58 11.01
C ILE A 23 2.26 8.72 9.66
N PHE A 24 1.99 7.80 8.74
CA PHE A 24 2.53 7.80 7.39
C PHE A 24 1.42 7.90 6.36
N GLU A 25 1.53 8.83 5.43
CA GLU A 25 0.59 9.00 4.34
C GLU A 25 1.15 8.40 3.04
N GLY A 26 0.28 7.75 2.27
CA GLY A 26 0.61 7.22 0.96
C GLY A 26 -0.49 7.47 -0.04
N SER A 27 -0.12 7.84 -1.27
CA SER A 27 -1.04 8.05 -2.37
C SER A 27 -0.74 7.14 -3.56
N GLY A 28 -1.76 6.83 -4.36
CA GLY A 28 -1.56 6.02 -5.56
C GLY A 28 -2.80 5.86 -6.43
N ALA A 29 -2.62 5.28 -7.61
CA ALA A 29 -3.69 5.04 -8.59
C ALA A 29 -4.70 3.94 -8.17
N SER A 30 -4.46 3.26 -7.05
CA SER A 30 -5.38 2.26 -6.47
C SER A 30 -5.16 2.20 -4.96
N ILE A 31 -6.17 1.73 -4.20
CA ILE A 31 -6.08 1.55 -2.74
C ILE A 31 -4.86 0.72 -2.35
N LYS A 32 -4.60 -0.39 -3.08
CA LYS A 32 -3.43 -1.24 -2.83
C LYS A 32 -2.11 -0.50 -3.07
N LYS A 33 -2.03 0.32 -4.13
CA LYS A 33 -0.84 1.12 -4.40
C LYS A 33 -0.64 2.20 -3.33
N ALA A 34 -1.71 2.85 -2.89
CA ALA A 34 -1.66 3.82 -1.81
C ALA A 34 -1.19 3.18 -0.49
N GLN A 35 -1.71 1.99 -0.15
CA GLN A 35 -1.26 1.21 1.01
C GLN A 35 0.20 0.82 0.91
N GLN A 36 0.65 0.34 -0.26
CA GLN A 36 2.05 0.01 -0.49
C GLN A 36 2.95 1.24 -0.37
N ALA A 37 2.51 2.40 -0.87
CA ALA A 37 3.24 3.66 -0.73
C ALA A 37 3.35 4.09 0.73
N ALA A 38 2.26 4.03 1.50
CA ALA A 38 2.26 4.34 2.93
C ALA A 38 3.17 3.36 3.72
N ALA A 39 3.13 2.06 3.38
CA ALA A 39 4.01 1.07 3.98
C ALA A 39 5.49 1.33 3.66
N ALA A 40 5.81 1.73 2.42
CA ALA A 40 7.17 2.10 2.05
C ALA A 40 7.65 3.35 2.80
N ALA A 41 6.78 4.35 2.98
CA ALA A 41 7.07 5.54 3.77
C ALA A 41 7.35 5.18 5.24
N ALA A 42 6.54 4.29 5.84
CA ALA A 42 6.79 3.79 7.19
C ALA A 42 8.12 3.04 7.29
N LEU A 43 8.45 2.16 6.36
CA LEU A 43 9.73 1.44 6.38
C LEU A 43 10.94 2.37 6.27
N ALA A 44 10.83 3.51 5.58
CA ALA A 44 11.91 4.48 5.45
C ALA A 44 11.96 5.48 6.62
N GLY A 45 10.81 5.82 7.20
CA GLY A 45 10.69 6.85 8.24
C GLY A 45 10.69 6.34 9.67
N THR A 46 10.52 5.03 9.88
CA THR A 46 10.48 4.46 11.24
C THR A 46 11.87 4.14 11.75
N SER A 47 12.12 4.42 13.03
CA SER A 47 13.34 3.99 13.72
C SER A 47 13.22 2.58 14.30
N LEU A 48 12.16 1.85 13.96
CA LEU A 48 11.92 0.49 14.42
C LEU A 48 12.88 -0.49 13.74
N ALA A 49 13.26 -1.54 14.47
CA ALA A 49 14.10 -2.59 13.90
C ALA A 49 13.39 -3.24 12.70
N MET A 50 14.11 -3.34 11.58
CA MET A 50 13.60 -3.99 10.38
C MET A 50 13.19 -5.43 10.73
N PRO A 51 11.96 -5.85 10.39
CA PRO A 51 11.55 -7.22 10.66
C PRO A 51 12.46 -8.19 9.90
N PRO A 52 12.80 -9.36 10.49
CA PRO A 52 13.62 -10.34 9.81
C PRO A 52 12.97 -10.73 8.48
N GLU A 53 13.76 -10.79 7.40
CA GLU A 53 13.27 -11.13 6.08
C GLU A 53 12.50 -12.46 6.13
N LYS A 54 11.20 -12.43 5.85
CA LYS A 54 10.41 -13.64 5.75
C LYS A 54 10.97 -14.48 4.61
N LYS A 55 11.56 -15.64 4.95
CA LYS A 55 11.94 -16.66 3.96
C LYS A 55 10.75 -16.90 3.05
N ARG A 56 10.86 -16.50 1.77
CA ARG A 56 9.81 -16.71 0.77
C ARG A 56 9.54 -18.21 0.70
N LYS A 57 8.43 -18.68 1.27
CA LYS A 57 7.97 -20.05 1.04
C LYS A 57 7.64 -20.15 -0.45
N LYS A 58 8.40 -20.95 -1.19
CA LYS A 58 8.07 -21.35 -2.56
C LYS A 58 6.83 -22.27 -2.49
N GLY A 59 5.64 -21.68 -2.42
CA GLY A 59 4.40 -22.44 -2.44
C GLY A 59 3.22 -21.68 -1.87
N GLY A 60 2.20 -21.46 -2.72
CA GLY A 60 0.88 -21.04 -2.28
C GLY A 60 0.50 -19.59 -2.61
N PHE A 61 0.63 -19.17 -3.87
CA PHE A 61 -0.31 -18.15 -4.38
C PHE A 61 -1.66 -18.85 -4.52
N LEU A 62 -2.38 -19.02 -3.40
CA LEU A 62 -3.81 -19.33 -3.47
C LEU A 62 -4.45 -18.11 -4.13
N LYS A 63 -4.62 -18.19 -5.46
CA LYS A 63 -5.69 -17.49 -6.14
C LYS A 63 -6.94 -17.80 -5.34
N ARG A 64 -7.48 -16.78 -4.68
CA ARG A 64 -8.87 -16.77 -4.23
C ARG A 64 -9.69 -17.34 -5.38
N ILE A 65 -10.19 -18.55 -5.20
CA ILE A 65 -11.18 -19.16 -6.07
C ILE A 65 -12.47 -18.43 -5.72
N ASP A 66 -12.75 -17.38 -6.49
CA ASP A 66 -14.07 -16.75 -6.52
C ASP A 66 -14.68 -17.10 -7.90
N CYS A 67 -15.18 -18.33 -8.04
CA CYS A 67 -16.16 -18.67 -9.09
C CYS A 67 -17.31 -19.44 -8.41
N TYR A 68 -18.35 -18.69 -8.08
CA TYR A 68 -19.69 -19.19 -7.77
C TYR A 68 -20.24 -19.83 -9.05
N ALA A 69 -20.70 -21.08 -8.97
CA ALA A 69 -21.47 -21.77 -10.01
C ALA A 69 -22.88 -22.01 -9.48
#